data_AF-A0A3N5TZJ4-F1
#
_entry.id   AF-A0A3N5TZJ4-F1
#
_cell.length_a   1.000
_cell.length_b   1.000
_cell.length_c   1.000
_cell.angle_alpha   90.00
_cell.angle_beta   90.00
_cell.angle_gamma   90.00
#
_symmetry.space_group_name_H-M   'P 1'
#
loop_
_entity.id
_entity.type
_entity.pdbx_description
1 polymer ?
#
loop_
_entity_poly.entity_id
_entity_poly.type
_entity_poly.pdbx_seq_one_letter_code
_entity_poly.pdbx_strand_id
1 'polypeptide(L)' 'MVRIPTHGPPTHPGEMLQEEFLKPLGISQTELAEKLGVSYPRINELIHGKRGDTPDNALSLEQL' A
#
# COMPACT_ATOMS: atom_id res chain seq x y z
N MET A 1 5.77 -21.69 -7.26
CA MET A 1 6.23 -22.01 -5.90
C MET A 1 6.13 -20.73 -5.07
N VAL A 2 5.13 -20.63 -4.20
CA VAL A 2 4.95 -19.46 -3.32
C VAL A 2 5.91 -19.61 -2.15
N ARG A 3 6.81 -18.65 -1.94
CA ARG A 3 7.66 -18.59 -0.75
C ARG A 3 6.98 -17.74 0.30
N ILE A 4 6.18 -18.38 1.16
CA ILE A 4 5.60 -17.72 2.33
C ILE A 4 6.67 -17.74 3.42
N PRO A 5 7.14 -16.59 3.93
CA PRO A 5 8.05 -16.57 5.07
C PRO A 5 7.34 -17.16 6.29
N THR A 6 7.89 -18.25 6.84
CA THR A 6 7.37 -18.94 8.03
C THR A 6 7.87 -18.33 9.35
N HIS A 7 8.82 -17.39 9.28
CA HIS A 7 9.41 -16.70 10.43
C HIS A 7 9.65 -15.22 10.11
N GLY A 8 9.27 -14.33 11.03
CA GLY A 8 9.26 -12.87 10.87
C GLY A 8 7.83 -12.30 10.93
N PRO A 9 7.62 -11.07 11.42
CA PRO A 9 6.31 -10.44 11.33
C PRO A 9 5.91 -10.32 9.85
N PRO A 10 4.64 -10.51 9.49
CA PRO A 10 4.19 -10.32 8.12
C PRO A 10 4.52 -8.91 7.66
N THR A 11 5.10 -8.78 6.46
CA THR A 11 5.34 -7.49 5.84
C THR A 11 4.01 -6.75 5.70
N HIS A 12 3.97 -5.50 6.17
CA HIS A 12 2.75 -4.72 6.09
C HIS A 12 2.36 -4.51 4.62
N PRO A 13 1.09 -4.68 4.23
CA PRO A 13 0.67 -4.50 2.83
C PRO A 13 1.02 -3.12 2.27
N GLY A 14 0.99 -2.09 3.12
CA GLY A 14 1.45 -0.76 2.76
C GLY A 14 2.95 -0.65 2.44
N GLU A 15 3.79 -1.46 3.09
CA GLU A 15 5.22 -1.53 2.79
C GLU A 15 5.44 -2.24 1.45
N MET A 16 4.68 -3.31 1.18
CA MET A 16 4.68 -3.97 -0.14
C MET A 16 4.22 -3.03 -1.25
N LEU A 17 3.15 -2.27 -1.05
CA LEU A 17 2.65 -1.29 -2.02
C LEU A 17 3.73 -0.25 -2.38
N GLN A 18 4.50 0.20 -1.39
CA GLN A 18 5.58 1.14 -1.61
C GLN A 18 6.74 0.52 -2.39
N GLU A 19 7.22 -0.65 -1.97
CA GLU A 19 8.42 -1.26 -2.54
C GLU A 19 8.18 -1.90 -3.91
N GLU A 20 7.03 -2.54 -4.12
CA GLU A 20 6.75 -3.35 -5.30
C GLU A 20 5.95 -2.60 -6.38
N PHE A 21 5.28 -1.49 -6.04
CA PHE A 21 4.44 -0.75 -7.00
C PHE A 21 4.89 0.71 -7.15
N LEU A 22 4.88 1.50 -6.07
CA LEU A 22 5.17 2.93 -6.15
C LEU A 22 6.60 3.22 -6.65
N LYS A 23 7.60 2.54 -6.06
CA LYS A 23 9.00 2.72 -6.46
C LYS A 23 9.26 2.27 -7.90
N PRO A 24 8.83 1.07 -8.36
CA PRO A 24 9.06 0.64 -9.75
C PRO A 24 8.31 1.48 -10.78
N LEU A 25 7.13 2.00 -10.44
CA LEU A 25 6.33 2.85 -11.33
C LEU A 25 6.78 4.32 -11.32
N GLY A 26 7.65 4.73 -10.39
CA GLY A 26 8.09 6.11 -10.23
C GLY A 26 6.98 7.05 -9.74
N ILE A 27 5.96 6.50 -9.08
CA ILE A 27 4.77 7.22 -8.62
C ILE A 27 4.97 7.63 -7.15
N SER A 28 4.61 8.87 -6.82
CA SER A 28 4.66 9.36 -5.43
C SER A 28 3.40 8.96 -4.66
N GLN A 29 3.48 8.91 -3.33
CA GLN A 29 2.30 8.68 -2.48
C GLN A 29 1.21 9.74 -2.67
N THR A 30 1.62 10.98 -2.97
CA THR A 30 0.70 12.09 -3.29
C THR A 30 -0.03 11.83 -4.59
N GLU A 31 0.69 11.43 -5.64
CA GLU A 31 0.08 11.10 -6.93
C GLU A 31 -0.86 9.90 -6.82
N LEU A 32 -0.51 8.90 -6.01
CA LEU A 32 -1.40 7.78 -5.69
C LEU A 32 -2.67 8.27 -4.96
N ALA A 33 -2.53 9.18 -3.99
CA ALA A 33 -3.66 9.74 -3.28
C ALA A 33 -4.61 10.50 -4.24
N GLU A 34 -4.06 11.27 -5.17
CA GLU A 34 -4.82 11.97 -6.20
C GLU A 34 -5.54 10.99 -7.14
N LYS A 35 -4.85 9.95 -7.62
CA LYS A 35 -5.44 8.91 -8.49
C LYS A 35 -6.57 8.15 -7.81
N LEU A 36 -6.43 7.88 -6.51
CA LEU A 36 -7.43 7.19 -5.71
C LEU A 36 -8.52 8.12 -5.15
N GLY A 37 -8.41 9.43 -5.36
CA GLY A 37 -9.37 10.41 -4.82
C GLY A 37 -9.41 10.44 -3.29
N VAL A 38 -8.31 10.11 -2.62
CA VAL A 38 -8.19 10.08 -1.17
C VAL A 38 -7.16 11.09 -0.66
N SER A 39 -7.17 11.35 0.65
CA SER A 39 -6.21 12.26 1.25
C SER A 39 -4.81 11.64 1.36
N TYR A 40 -3.76 12.43 1.12
CA TYR A 40 -2.36 12.00 1.33
C TYR A 40 -2.12 11.36 2.71
N PRO A 41 -2.62 11.91 3.84
CA PRO A 41 -2.47 11.28 5.15
C PRO A 41 -2.99 9.84 5.19
N ARG A 42 -4.10 9.54 4.48
CA ARG A 42 -4.64 8.18 4.41
C ARG A 42 -3.65 7.21 3.75
N ILE A 43 -3.06 7.60 2.62
CA ILE A 43 -2.04 6.79 1.93
C ILE A 43 -0.77 6.66 2.78
N ASN A 44 -0.34 7.75 3.41
CA ASN A 44 0.84 7.75 4.28
C ASN A 44 0.65 6.84 5.52
N GLU A 45 -0.54 6.86 6.14
CA GLU A 45 -0.89 5.97 7.26
C GLU A 45 -0.98 4.50 6.83
N LEU A 46 -1.49 4.23 5.63
CA LEU A 46 -1.54 2.89 5.02
C LEU A 46 -0.13 2.35 4.80
N ILE A 47 0.75 3.13 4.18
CA ILE A 47 2.12 2.71 3.86
C ILE A 47 2.93 2.42 5.13
N HIS A 48 2.83 3.29 6.14
CA HIS A 48 3.59 3.15 7.39
C HIS A 48 2.91 2.24 8.44
N GLY A 49 1.84 1.52 8.08
CA GLY A 49 1.15 0.60 8.98
C GLY A 49 0.56 1.23 10.24
N LYS A 50 0.25 2.53 10.18
CA LYS A 50 -0.40 3.26 11.29
C LYS A 50 -1.91 3.07 11.31
N ARG A 51 -2.48 2.50 10.24
CA ARG A 51 -3.85 1.98 10.16
C ARG A 51 -3.85 0.55 9.65
N GLY A 52 -4.76 -0.27 10.16
CA GLY A 52 -5.07 -1.56 9.56
C GLY A 52 -5.71 -1.39 8.18
N ASP A 53 -5.47 -2.34 7.29
CA ASP A 53 -6.05 -2.38 5.94
C ASP A 53 -7.58 -2.55 6.05
N THR A 54 -8.32 -1.44 5.92
CA THR A 54 -9.79 -1.47 5.89
C THR A 54 -10.24 -1.92 4.50
N PRO A 55 -11.31 -2.74 4.35
CA PRO A 55 -11.77 -3.26 3.06
C PRO A 55 -12.04 -2.21 1.97
N ASP A 56 -12.31 -0.94 2.32
CA ASP A 56 -12.43 0.17 1.36
C ASP A 56 -11.10 0.54 0.66
N ASN A 57 -9.96 0.38 1.34
CA ASN A 57 -8.64 0.60 0.74
C ASN A 57 -8.28 -0.52 -0.25
N ALA A 58 -8.53 -1.78 0.11
CA ALA A 58 -8.25 -2.92 -0.76
C ALA A 58 -9.01 -2.83 -2.10
N LEU A 59 -10.28 -2.42 -2.06
CA LEU A 59 -11.11 -2.27 -3.26
C LEU A 59 -10.63 -1.14 -4.18
N SER A 60 -10.05 -0.09 -3.60
CA SER A 60 -9.51 1.05 -4.37
C SER A 60 -8.17 0.71 -5.04
N LEU A 61 -7.38 -0.18 -4.44
CA LEU A 61 -6.10 -0.65 -4.99
C LEU A 61 -6.27 -1.69 -6.11
N GLU A 62 -7.35 -2.51 -6.09
CA GLU A 62 -7.63 -3.49 -7.17
C GLU A 62 -7.91 -2.83 -8.54
N GLN A 63 -8.28 -1.54 -8.54
CA GLN A 63 -8.68 -0.82 -9.76
C GLN A 63 -7.54 -0.01 -10.42
N LEU A 64 -6.31 -0.09 -9.90
CA LEU A 64 -5.10 0.52 -10.48
C LEU A 64 -4.31 -0.46 -11.35
#